data_AF-A0A2V4LN18-F1
#
_entry.id   AF-A0A2V4LN18-F1
#
_cell.length_a   1.000
_cell.length_b   1.000
_cell.length_c   1.000
_cell.angle_alpha   90.00
_cell.angle_beta   90.00
_cell.angle_gamma   90.00
#
_symmetry.space_group_name_H-M   'P 1'
#
loop_
_entity.id
_entity.type
_entity.pdbx_description
1 polymer ?
#
loop_
_entity_poly.entity_id
_entity_poly.type
_entity_poly.pdbx_seq_one_letter_code
_entity_poly.pdbx_strand_id
1 'polypeptide(L)'
;DSSPNAQQKEVVPNIRAMQKVESLFQGRGRGSSLESASGTAWGLLNAVTEYVDHERRARSNEYRMDSAWFGQGAQIKQRALDAALRLVA
;
A
#
# COMPACT_ATOMS: atom_id res chain seq x y z
N ASP A 1 21.51 -29.64 23.17
CA ASP A 1 21.15 -29.22 21.80
C ASP A 1 20.16 -28.08 21.81
N SER A 2 20.70 -26.87 21.85
CA SER A 2 19.94 -25.62 21.78
C SER A 2 20.69 -24.71 20.82
N SER A 3 20.46 -24.87 19.51
CA SER A 3 20.97 -23.92 18.53
C SER A 3 20.01 -22.72 18.48
N PRO A 4 20.45 -21.52 18.89
CA PRO A 4 19.61 -20.34 18.93
C PRO A 4 19.67 -19.61 17.59
N ASN A 5 18.64 -18.81 17.33
CA ASN A 5 18.69 -17.67 16.43
C ASN A 5 18.74 -17.98 14.93
N ALA A 6 17.64 -18.50 14.40
CA ALA A 6 17.26 -18.15 13.03
C ALA A 6 16.87 -16.66 13.05
N GLN A 7 17.88 -15.77 12.96
CA GLN A 7 17.67 -14.35 12.71
C GLN A 7 16.66 -14.26 11.57
N GLN A 8 15.47 -13.76 11.93
CA GLN A 8 14.43 -13.40 11.00
C GLN A 8 15.09 -12.45 10.01
N LYS A 9 15.41 -12.94 8.81
CA LYS A 9 15.90 -12.12 7.72
C LYS A 9 14.93 -10.96 7.62
N GLU A 10 15.40 -9.75 7.92
CA GLU A 10 14.71 -8.52 7.60
C GLU A 10 14.55 -8.53 6.08
N VAL A 11 13.42 -9.06 5.62
CA VAL A 11 13.05 -9.00 4.22
C VAL A 11 12.78 -7.52 4.00
N VAL A 12 13.76 -6.78 3.51
CA VAL A 12 13.59 -5.40 3.05
C VAL A 12 12.58 -5.46 1.91
N PRO A 13 11.27 -5.17 2.10
CA PRO A 13 10.31 -5.47 1.07
C PRO A 13 10.10 -4.20 0.25
N ASN A 14 10.31 -4.35 -1.06
CA ASN A 14 9.47 -3.66 -2.04
C ASN A 14 9.73 -2.15 -2.28
N ILE A 15 10.99 -1.76 -2.46
CA ILE A 15 11.39 -0.39 -2.88
C ILE A 15 10.54 0.10 -4.07
N ARG A 16 10.26 -0.77 -5.05
CA ARG A 16 9.46 -0.40 -6.23
C ARG A 16 8.01 -0.06 -5.90
N ALA A 17 7.37 -0.77 -4.98
CA ALA A 17 6.02 -0.40 -4.55
C ALA A 17 6.02 0.90 -3.76
N MET A 18 7.01 1.09 -2.89
CA MET A 18 7.14 2.34 -2.13
C MET A 18 7.30 3.53 -3.08
N GLN A 19 8.20 3.43 -4.06
CA GLN A 19 8.39 4.46 -5.10
C GLN A 19 7.11 4.70 -5.92
N LYS A 20 6.35 3.64 -6.24
CA LYS A 20 5.10 3.78 -6.99
C LYS A 20 4.03 4.50 -6.15
N VAL A 21 3.81 4.07 -4.91
CA VAL A 21 2.88 4.73 -3.97
C VAL A 21 3.27 6.18 -3.74
N GLU A 22 4.56 6.45 -3.52
CA GLU A 22 5.08 7.81 -3.36
C GLU A 22 4.78 8.66 -4.60
N SER A 23 5.03 8.13 -5.80
CA SER A 23 4.71 8.86 -7.04
C SER A 23 3.21 9.15 -7.20
N LEU A 24 2.34 8.22 -6.77
CA LEU A 24 0.89 8.40 -6.81
C LEU A 24 0.45 9.47 -5.82
N PHE A 25 1.03 9.47 -4.62
CA PHE A 25 0.79 10.49 -3.59
C PHE A 25 1.27 11.88 -4.02
N GLN A 26 2.40 11.97 -4.71
CA GLN A 26 3.01 13.22 -5.17
C GLN A 26 2.40 13.80 -6.48
N GLY A 27 1.16 13.44 -6.83
CA GLY A 27 0.46 14.09 -7.94
C GLY A 27 0.19 13.21 -9.16
N ARG A 28 0.71 11.97 -9.22
CA ARG A 28 0.39 11.05 -10.32
C ARG A 28 -0.87 10.20 -10.09
N GLY A 29 -1.33 10.13 -8.84
CA GLY A 29 -2.53 9.39 -8.47
C GLY A 29 -3.79 10.14 -8.86
N ARG A 30 -4.88 9.41 -9.10
CA ARG A 30 -6.17 10.00 -9.46
C ARG A 30 -6.68 10.85 -8.29
N GLY A 31 -6.95 12.12 -8.57
CA GLY A 31 -7.42 13.07 -7.54
C GLY A 31 -6.37 13.46 -6.50
N SER A 32 -5.10 13.10 -6.67
CA SER A 32 -4.03 13.43 -5.73
C SER A 32 -3.77 14.94 -5.58
N SER A 33 -4.15 15.75 -6.58
CA SER A 33 -4.05 17.21 -6.53
C SER A 33 -5.25 17.91 -5.89
N LEU A 34 -6.31 17.19 -5.50
CA LEU A 34 -7.46 17.78 -4.80
C LEU A 34 -7.02 18.29 -3.42
N GLU A 35 -7.55 19.42 -2.98
CA GLU A 35 -7.21 20.02 -1.68
C GLU A 35 -7.43 19.06 -0.49
N SER A 36 -8.47 18.23 -0.57
CA SER A 36 -8.75 17.21 0.46
C SER A 36 -7.73 16.07 0.50
N ALA A 37 -6.98 15.84 -0.58
CA ALA A 37 -6.04 14.72 -0.72
C ALA A 37 -4.57 15.15 -0.71
N SER A 38 -4.23 16.28 -1.32
CA SER A 38 -2.86 16.73 -1.51
C SER A 38 -2.14 16.91 -0.17
N GLY A 39 -1.08 16.12 0.07
CA GLY A 39 -0.30 16.18 1.31
C GLY A 39 -1.02 15.66 2.56
N THR A 40 -2.21 15.07 2.44
CA THR A 40 -3.01 14.60 3.59
C THR A 40 -2.87 13.09 3.80
N ALA A 41 -3.16 12.63 5.02
CA ALA A 41 -3.27 11.20 5.31
C ALA A 41 -4.33 10.51 4.43
N TRP A 42 -5.40 11.24 4.06
CA TRP A 42 -6.40 10.79 3.11
C TRP A 42 -5.81 10.57 1.70
N GLY A 43 -4.98 11.49 1.21
CA GLY A 43 -4.27 11.31 -0.06
C GLY A 43 -3.31 10.13 -0.03
N LEU A 44 -2.60 9.91 1.08
CA LEU A 44 -1.71 8.75 1.23
C LEU A 44 -2.50 7.43 1.20
N LEU A 45 -3.66 7.37 1.87
CA LEU A 45 -4.55 6.22 1.80
C LEU A 45 -4.98 5.96 0.35
N ASN A 46 -5.44 6.99 -0.37
CA ASN A 46 -5.86 6.88 -1.76
C ASN A 46 -4.73 6.38 -2.67
N ALA A 47 -3.50 6.85 -2.47
CA ALA A 47 -2.34 6.37 -3.24
C ALA A 47 -2.07 4.87 -3.01
N VAL A 48 -2.24 4.37 -1.79
CA VAL A 48 -2.09 2.94 -1.48
C VAL A 48 -3.22 2.12 -2.08
N THR A 49 -4.48 2.55 -1.98
CA THR A 49 -5.62 1.82 -2.56
C THR A 49 -5.49 1.76 -4.08
N GLU A 50 -5.15 2.88 -4.74
CA GLU A 50 -4.89 2.91 -6.18
C GLU A 50 -3.74 1.98 -6.58
N TYR A 51 -2.65 1.96 -5.81
CA TYR A 51 -1.56 1.02 -6.05
C TYR A 51 -2.04 -0.43 -5.99
N VAL A 52 -2.76 -0.81 -4.94
CA VAL A 52 -3.23 -2.19 -4.74
C VAL A 52 -4.21 -2.61 -5.83
N ASP A 53 -5.15 -1.73 -6.17
CA ASP A 53 -6.29 -2.07 -7.02
C ASP A 53 -5.93 -2.03 -8.51
N HIS A 54 -4.92 -1.23 -8.89
CA HIS A 54 -4.59 -1.01 -10.31
C HIS A 54 -3.15 -1.32 -10.70
N GLU A 55 -2.16 -1.06 -9.84
CA GLU A 55 -0.75 -0.98 -10.23
C GLU A 55 0.10 -2.15 -9.71
N ARG A 56 -0.32 -2.78 -8.62
CA ARG A 56 0.39 -3.90 -8.00
C ARG A 56 0.41 -5.08 -8.96
N ARG A 57 1.60 -5.51 -9.40
CA ARG A 57 1.77 -6.65 -10.32
C ARG A 57 1.00 -7.89 -9.85
N ALA A 58 0.25 -8.48 -10.76
CA ALA A 58 -0.55 -9.69 -10.56
C ALA A 58 -0.44 -10.58 -11.79
N ARG A 59 -0.67 -11.89 -11.60
CA ARG A 59 -0.65 -12.87 -12.71
C ARG A 59 -1.76 -12.68 -13.73
N SER A 60 -2.90 -12.13 -13.30
CA SER A 60 -4.05 -11.80 -14.14
C SER A 60 -4.85 -10.67 -13.48
N ASN A 61 -5.74 -10.05 -14.23
CA ASN A 61 -6.62 -8.99 -13.70
C ASN A 61 -7.64 -9.55 -12.70
N GLU A 62 -8.20 -10.73 -12.98
CA GLU A 62 -9.11 -11.41 -12.05
C GLU A 62 -8.41 -11.71 -10.71
N TYR A 63 -7.18 -12.23 -10.74
CA TYR A 63 -6.42 -12.46 -9.51
C TYR A 63 -6.09 -11.17 -8.76
N ARG A 64 -5.88 -10.06 -9.48
CA ARG A 64 -5.69 -8.75 -8.85
C ARG A 64 -6.95 -8.32 -8.11
N MET A 65 -8.11 -8.45 -8.76
CA MET A 65 -9.40 -8.08 -8.19
C MET A 65 -9.73 -8.92 -6.96
N ASP A 66 -9.57 -10.24 -7.04
CA ASP A 66 -9.77 -11.14 -5.90
C ASP A 66 -8.82 -10.81 -4.74
N SER A 67 -7.53 -10.60 -5.02
CA SER A 67 -6.55 -10.19 -4.00
C SER A 67 -6.88 -8.83 -3.39
N ALA A 68 -7.34 -7.88 -4.21
CA ALA A 68 -7.76 -6.55 -3.77
C ALA A 68 -8.99 -6.62 -2.85
N TRP A 69 -9.95 -7.48 -3.13
CA TRP A 69 -11.20 -7.56 -2.36
C TRP A 69 -11.10 -8.47 -1.13
N PHE A 70 -10.47 -9.63 -1.26
CA PHE A 70 -10.54 -10.70 -0.25
C PHE A 70 -9.19 -11.26 0.18
N GLY A 71 -8.11 -10.93 -0.53
CA GLY A 71 -6.77 -11.46 -0.27
C GLY A 71 -5.81 -10.50 0.42
N GLN A 72 -4.53 -10.64 0.09
CA GLN A 72 -3.47 -9.78 0.63
C GLN A 72 -3.66 -8.30 0.30
N GLY A 73 -4.26 -7.97 -0.85
CA GLY A 73 -4.58 -6.59 -1.21
C GLY A 73 -5.56 -5.96 -0.23
N ALA A 74 -6.59 -6.67 0.19
CA ALA A 74 -7.53 -6.20 1.21
C ALA A 74 -6.82 -5.92 2.54
N GLN A 75 -5.93 -6.82 2.99
CA GLN A 75 -5.15 -6.64 4.22
C GLN A 75 -4.18 -5.46 4.16
N ILE A 76 -3.60 -5.17 3.00
CA ILE A 76 -2.75 -3.98 2.82
C ILE A 76 -3.59 -2.71 2.93
N LYS A 77 -4.77 -2.68 2.29
CA LYS A 77 -5.68 -1.52 2.38
C LYS A 77 -6.16 -1.28 3.81
N GLN A 78 -6.49 -2.35 4.56
CA GLN A 78 -6.89 -2.20 5.96
C GLN A 78 -5.77 -1.60 6.81
N ARG A 79 -4.54 -2.12 6.70
CA ARG A 79 -3.39 -1.57 7.43
C ARG A 79 -3.08 -0.12 7.05
N ALA A 80 -3.26 0.23 5.78
CA ALA A 80 -3.09 1.61 5.32
C ALA A 80 -4.14 2.55 5.93
N LEU A 81 -5.40 2.10 6.01
CA LEU A 81 -6.46 2.85 6.69
C LEU A 81 -6.14 3.03 8.18
N ASP A 82 -5.77 1.96 8.87
CA ASP A 82 -5.44 2.03 10.29
C ASP A 82 -4.26 2.98 10.55
N ALA A 83 -3.25 2.98 9.68
CA ALA A 83 -2.12 3.89 9.76
C ALA A 83 -2.53 5.35 9.47
N ALA A 84 -3.35 5.59 8.45
CA ALA A 84 -3.86 6.92 8.13
C ALA A 84 -4.68 7.50 9.28
N LEU A 85 -5.51 6.69 9.94
CA LEU A 85 -6.28 7.09 11.12
C LEU A 85 -5.38 7.48 12.31
N ARG A 86 -4.23 6.82 12.49
CA ARG A 86 -3.26 7.18 13.54
C ARG A 86 -2.51 8.49 13.25
N LEU A 87 -2.43 8.93 11.99
CA LEU A 87 -1.79 10.21 11.64
C LEU A 87 -2.69 11.41 11.90
N VAL A 88 -4.00 11.20 12.04
CA VAL A 88 -4.99 12.26 12.26
C VAL A 88 -5.58 12.26 13.67
N ALA A 89 -5.23 11.28 14.50
CA ALA A 89 -5.60 11.20 15.91
C ALA A 89 -4.60 11.98 16.78
#